data_AF-A0A935KA54-F1
#
_entry.id   AF-A0A935KA54-F1
#
_cell.length_a   1.000
_cell.length_b   1.000
_cell.length_c   1.000
_cell.angle_alpha   90.00
_cell.angle_beta   90.00
_cell.angle_gamma   90.00
#
_symmetry.space_group_name_H-M   'P 1'
#
loop_
_entity.id
_entity.type
_entity.pdbx_description
1 polymer ?
#
loop_
_entity_poly.entity_id
_entity_poly.type
_entity_poly.pdbx_seq_one_letter_code
_entity_poly.pdbx_strand_id
1 'polypeptide(L)'
;MFIGADALREIAKSQAEVGEIEAAKETAAAFEDAGSKADALMAIAKAQAEAGEKSAAMSTFEAAKKTAGVIEGAYWKADALREIAKSQAEAGEKDAAMRTFDGRRRRPEAIEDTQSKAGALRAIAKAQAEAGEKDAAMRTFDVAKETAEAIEDTQSKAEALGKIA
;
A
#
# COMPACT_ATOMS: atom_id res chain seq x y z
N MET A 1 -24.92 9.12 18.55
CA MET A 1 -24.38 7.74 18.51
C MET A 1 -23.12 7.82 17.66
N PHE A 2 -21.94 7.86 18.28
CA PHE A 2 -20.68 7.85 17.53
C PHE A 2 -20.43 6.40 17.10
N ILE A 3 -20.52 6.13 15.81
CA ILE A 3 -20.01 4.88 15.25
C ILE A 3 -18.49 4.99 15.38
N GLY A 4 -17.85 4.03 16.04
CA GLY A 4 -16.40 4.03 16.21
C GLY A 4 -15.67 3.93 14.87
N ALA A 5 -14.44 4.45 14.80
CA ALA A 5 -13.61 4.43 13.58
C ALA A 5 -13.49 3.02 12.96
N ASP A 6 -13.36 1.98 13.78
CA ASP A 6 -13.31 0.58 13.30
C ASP A 6 -14.62 0.14 12.63
N ALA A 7 -15.77 0.53 13.20
CA ALA A 7 -17.06 0.18 12.63
C ALA A 7 -17.31 0.94 11.31
N LEU A 8 -16.91 2.20 11.21
CA LEU A 8 -16.96 2.95 9.94
C LEU A 8 -16.05 2.30 8.88
N ARG A 9 -14.89 1.77 9.27
CA ARG A 9 -13.96 1.11 8.34
C ARG A 9 -14.57 -0.17 7.77
N GLU A 10 -15.16 -1.01 8.63
CA GLU A 10 -15.82 -2.24 8.19
C GLU A 10 -17.05 -1.95 7.33
N ILE A 11 -17.80 -0.88 7.61
CA ILE A 11 -18.91 -0.44 6.75
C ILE A 11 -18.39 -0.04 5.37
N ALA A 12 -17.39 0.83 5.29
CA ALA A 12 -16.82 1.27 4.02
C ALA A 12 -16.28 0.08 3.20
N LYS A 13 -15.59 -0.86 3.87
CA LYS A 13 -15.08 -2.08 3.25
C LYS A 13 -16.21 -2.97 2.73
N SER A 14 -17.22 -3.23 3.56
CA SER A 14 -18.37 -4.07 3.18
C SER A 14 -19.14 -3.46 2.01
N GLN A 15 -19.38 -2.15 2.04
CA GLN A 15 -20.00 -1.40 0.94
C GLN A 15 -19.21 -1.55 -0.35
N ALA A 16 -17.87 -1.44 -0.27
CA ALA A 16 -17.02 -1.59 -1.44
C ALA A 16 -17.05 -3.03 -2.00
N GLU A 17 -17.05 -4.05 -1.15
CA GLU A 17 -17.12 -5.46 -1.54
C GLU A 17 -18.43 -5.81 -2.25
N VAL A 18 -19.55 -5.15 -1.93
CA VAL A 18 -20.85 -5.34 -2.61
C VAL A 18 -21.07 -4.36 -3.78
N GLY A 19 -20.07 -3.56 -4.14
CA GLY A 19 -20.11 -2.61 -5.26
C GLY A 19 -20.78 -1.26 -4.94
N GLU A 20 -21.14 -0.99 -3.70
CA GLU A 20 -21.65 0.31 -3.23
C GLU A 20 -20.50 1.32 -3.02
N ILE A 21 -19.71 1.54 -4.07
CA ILE A 21 -18.48 2.34 -4.02
C ILE A 21 -18.72 3.78 -3.55
N GLU A 22 -19.79 4.43 -4.01
CA GLU A 22 -20.06 5.82 -3.61
C GLU A 22 -20.44 5.91 -2.13
N ALA A 23 -21.25 4.97 -1.63
CA ALA A 23 -21.56 4.89 -0.21
C ALA A 23 -20.30 4.61 0.63
N ALA A 24 -19.42 3.73 0.14
CA ALA A 24 -18.14 3.45 0.77
C ALA A 24 -17.27 4.71 0.87
N LYS A 25 -17.21 5.53 -0.19
CA LYS A 25 -16.47 6.80 -0.21
C LYS A 25 -17.08 7.84 0.75
N GLU A 26 -18.41 7.90 0.86
CA GLU A 26 -19.07 8.75 1.85
C GLU A 26 -18.72 8.32 3.28
N THR A 27 -18.76 7.01 3.57
CA THR A 27 -18.33 6.46 4.85
C THR A 27 -16.85 6.78 5.12
N ALA A 28 -15.97 6.64 4.13
CA ALA A 28 -14.56 7.03 4.24
C ALA A 28 -14.40 8.54 4.47
N ALA A 29 -15.27 9.38 3.92
CA ALA A 29 -15.23 10.82 4.12
C ALA A 29 -15.59 11.26 5.54
N ALA A 30 -16.32 10.42 6.30
CA ALA A 30 -16.72 10.69 7.68
C ALA A 30 -15.59 10.53 8.70
N PHE A 31 -14.43 9.99 8.32
CA PHE A 31 -13.26 9.95 9.19
C PHE A 31 -12.64 11.34 9.35
N GLU A 32 -12.48 11.78 10.61
CA GLU A 32 -11.80 13.03 10.94
C GLU A 32 -10.26 12.90 10.82
N ASP A 33 -9.72 11.75 11.23
CA ASP A 33 -8.29 11.46 11.16
C ASP A 33 -7.87 11.07 9.73
N ALA A 34 -6.82 11.73 9.24
CA ALA A 34 -6.30 11.53 7.89
C ALA A 34 -5.72 10.11 7.67
N GLY A 35 -5.15 9.50 8.72
CA GLY A 35 -4.66 8.12 8.65
C GLY A 35 -5.81 7.15 8.42
N SER A 36 -6.82 7.21 9.29
CA SER A 36 -8.01 6.37 9.22
C SER A 36 -8.77 6.54 7.90
N LYS A 37 -8.85 7.77 7.39
CA LYS A 37 -9.44 8.06 6.08
C LYS A 37 -8.64 7.46 4.92
N ALA A 38 -7.31 7.56 4.96
CA ALA A 38 -6.44 6.97 3.94
C ALA A 38 -6.58 5.43 3.94
N ASP A 39 -6.66 4.81 5.11
CA ASP A 39 -6.87 3.37 5.26
C ASP A 39 -8.22 2.91 4.69
N ALA A 40 -9.30 3.66 4.97
CA ALA A 40 -10.62 3.36 4.40
C ALA A 40 -10.60 3.47 2.87
N LEU A 41 -10.01 4.53 2.31
CA LEU A 41 -9.86 4.69 0.87
C LEU A 41 -9.02 3.57 0.24
N MET A 42 -7.96 3.11 0.91
CA MET A 42 -7.14 1.99 0.48
C MET A 42 -7.94 0.68 0.42
N ALA A 43 -8.78 0.41 1.43
CA ALA A 43 -9.65 -0.77 1.44
C ALA A 43 -10.66 -0.75 0.28
N ILE A 44 -11.26 0.42 0.00
CA ILE A 44 -12.16 0.61 -1.14
C ILE A 44 -11.42 0.35 -2.46
N ALA A 45 -10.23 0.92 -2.63
CA ALA A 45 -9.43 0.74 -3.84
C ALA A 45 -9.06 -0.72 -4.08
N LYS A 46 -8.75 -1.48 -3.02
CA LYS A 46 -8.48 -2.91 -3.10
C LYS A 46 -9.71 -3.70 -3.55
N ALA A 47 -10.88 -3.45 -2.95
CA ALA A 47 -12.12 -4.09 -3.36
C ALA A 47 -12.48 -3.79 -4.83
N GLN A 48 -12.27 -2.55 -5.29
CA GLN A 48 -12.44 -2.18 -6.70
C GLN A 48 -11.50 -2.96 -7.62
N ALA A 49 -10.23 -3.12 -7.23
CA ALA A 49 -9.26 -3.89 -8.01
C ALA A 49 -9.64 -5.37 -8.09
N GLU A 50 -10.09 -5.95 -6.98
CA GLU A 50 -10.58 -7.34 -6.91
C GLU A 50 -11.83 -7.55 -7.76
N ALA A 51 -12.71 -6.54 -7.85
CA ALA A 51 -13.87 -6.52 -8.75
C ALA A 51 -13.51 -6.26 -10.23
N GLY A 52 -12.23 -6.00 -10.54
CA GLY A 52 -11.75 -5.73 -11.90
C GLY A 52 -11.90 -4.27 -12.36
N GLU A 53 -12.33 -3.35 -11.48
CA GLU A 53 -12.51 -1.93 -11.76
C GLU A 53 -11.19 -1.13 -11.70
N LYS A 54 -10.19 -1.55 -12.48
CA LYS A 54 -8.80 -1.03 -12.39
C LYS A 54 -8.70 0.51 -12.40
N SER A 55 -9.40 1.18 -13.32
CA SER A 55 -9.36 2.64 -13.40
C SER A 55 -9.95 3.33 -12.17
N ALA A 56 -10.98 2.73 -11.56
CA ALA A 56 -11.61 3.27 -10.37
C ALA A 56 -10.71 3.03 -9.14
N ALA A 57 -10.14 1.82 -9.01
CA ALA A 57 -9.15 1.49 -8.00
C ALA A 57 -7.95 2.45 -8.04
N MET A 58 -7.39 2.71 -9.23
CA MET A 58 -6.29 3.66 -9.39
C MET A 58 -6.65 5.07 -8.92
N SER A 59 -7.84 5.57 -9.27
CA SER A 59 -8.31 6.87 -8.81
C SER A 59 -8.48 6.92 -7.28
N THR A 60 -8.98 5.85 -6.67
CA THR A 60 -9.18 5.77 -5.23
C THR A 60 -7.84 5.65 -4.48
N PHE A 61 -6.87 4.90 -5.01
CA PHE A 61 -5.50 4.87 -4.47
C PHE A 61 -4.82 6.24 -4.51
N GLU A 62 -5.01 7.02 -5.58
CA GLU A 62 -4.50 8.39 -5.65
C GLU A 62 -5.14 9.30 -4.59
N ALA A 63 -6.45 9.14 -4.33
CA ALA A 63 -7.13 9.84 -3.24
C ALA A 63 -6.58 9.42 -1.86
N ALA A 64 -6.34 8.12 -1.64
CA ALA A 64 -5.71 7.61 -0.43
C ALA A 64 -4.31 8.21 -0.23
N LYS A 65 -3.48 8.25 -1.29
CA LYS A 65 -2.13 8.82 -1.28
C LYS A 65 -2.15 10.31 -0.95
N LYS A 66 -3.07 11.07 -1.54
CA LYS A 66 -3.24 12.50 -1.26
C LYS A 66 -3.64 12.73 0.19
N THR A 67 -4.54 11.90 0.72
CA THR A 67 -4.96 11.94 2.12
C THR A 67 -3.81 11.59 3.07
N ALA A 68 -3.06 10.52 2.80
CA ALA A 68 -1.85 10.18 3.56
C ALA A 68 -0.79 11.31 3.50
N GLY A 69 -0.76 12.06 2.39
CA GLY A 69 0.10 13.21 2.19
C GLY A 69 -0.06 14.34 3.22
N VAL A 70 -1.23 14.47 3.87
CA VAL A 70 -1.50 15.50 4.86
C VAL A 70 -1.37 15.03 6.31
N ILE A 71 -1.04 13.75 6.56
CA ILE A 71 -0.80 13.22 7.91
C ILE A 71 0.37 13.97 8.56
N GLU A 72 0.12 14.48 9.77
CA GLU A 72 1.15 15.10 10.60
C GLU A 72 2.05 14.04 11.24
N GLY A 73 3.35 14.33 11.28
CA GLY A 73 4.37 13.37 11.73
C GLY A 73 4.82 12.46 10.59
N ALA A 74 6.07 12.64 10.16
CA ALA A 74 6.52 11.94 8.95
C ALA A 74 6.72 10.42 9.14
N TYR A 75 6.72 9.89 10.36
CA TYR A 75 6.68 8.45 10.60
C TYR A 75 5.32 7.89 10.14
N TRP A 76 4.21 8.42 10.68
CA TRP A 76 2.85 7.99 10.33
C TRP A 76 2.51 8.20 8.85
N LYS A 77 2.95 9.33 8.29
CA LYS A 77 2.82 9.58 6.84
C LYS A 77 3.58 8.55 6.00
N ALA A 78 4.81 8.21 6.39
CA ALA A 78 5.59 7.19 5.71
C ALA A 78 4.93 5.81 5.86
N ASP A 79 4.41 5.48 7.04
CA ASP A 79 3.70 4.23 7.28
C ASP A 79 2.45 4.09 6.37
N ALA A 80 1.59 5.11 6.33
CA ALA A 80 0.39 5.11 5.47
C ALA A 80 0.73 5.00 3.98
N LEU A 81 1.73 5.76 3.50
CA LEU A 81 2.20 5.64 2.11
C LEU A 81 2.77 4.24 1.80
N ARG A 82 3.17 3.46 2.81
CA ARG A 82 3.77 2.12 2.62
C ARG A 82 2.67 1.13 2.34
N GLU A 83 1.65 1.16 3.17
CA GLU A 83 0.50 0.29 3.01
C GLU A 83 -0.26 0.59 1.72
N ILE A 84 -0.36 1.86 1.31
CA ILE A 84 -0.94 2.23 0.01
C ILE A 84 -0.13 1.62 -1.14
N ALA A 85 1.18 1.77 -1.12
CA ALA A 85 2.03 1.28 -2.19
C ALA A 85 2.05 -0.26 -2.26
N LYS A 86 2.02 -0.93 -1.10
CA LYS A 86 1.84 -2.38 -1.01
C LYS A 86 0.49 -2.81 -1.59
N SER A 87 -0.59 -2.10 -1.24
CA SER A 87 -1.94 -2.40 -1.74
C SER A 87 -2.06 -2.14 -3.25
N GLN A 88 -1.42 -1.09 -3.77
CA GLN A 88 -1.28 -0.85 -5.21
C GLN A 88 -0.59 -2.05 -5.90
N ALA A 89 0.50 -2.57 -5.31
CA ALA A 89 1.19 -3.74 -5.85
C ALA A 89 0.30 -4.99 -5.84
N GLU A 90 -0.40 -5.27 -4.74
CA GLU A 90 -1.37 -6.37 -4.64
C GLU A 90 -2.52 -6.23 -5.65
N ALA A 91 -2.95 -5.00 -5.95
CA ALA A 91 -3.95 -4.68 -6.96
C ALA A 91 -3.41 -4.74 -8.42
N GLY A 92 -2.11 -5.01 -8.61
CA GLY A 92 -1.47 -5.02 -9.93
C GLY A 92 -1.08 -3.65 -10.49
N GLU A 93 -1.24 -2.58 -9.72
CA GLU A 93 -0.87 -1.19 -10.05
C GLU A 93 0.63 -0.92 -9.82
N LYS A 94 1.48 -1.69 -10.52
CA LYS A 94 2.94 -1.77 -10.30
C LYS A 94 3.66 -0.42 -10.38
N ASP A 95 3.38 0.35 -11.43
CA ASP A 95 3.99 1.66 -11.65
C ASP A 95 3.58 2.66 -10.58
N ALA A 96 2.33 2.61 -10.13
CA ALA A 96 1.82 3.46 -9.07
C ALA A 96 2.47 3.10 -7.73
N ALA A 97 2.57 1.81 -7.42
CA ALA A 97 3.26 1.31 -6.23
C ALA A 97 4.70 1.83 -6.14
N MET A 98 5.48 1.69 -7.22
CA MET A 98 6.86 2.18 -7.27
C MET A 98 6.97 3.69 -7.06
N ARG A 99 6.12 4.49 -7.72
CA ARG A 99 6.12 5.95 -7.56
C ARG A 99 5.75 6.36 -6.14
N THR A 100 4.82 5.66 -5.50
CA THR A 100 4.41 5.93 -4.11
C THR A 100 5.55 5.59 -3.14
N PHE A 101 6.37 4.57 -3.42
CA PHE A 101 7.60 4.30 -2.65
C PHE A 101 8.66 5.38 -2.83
N ASP A 102 9.00 5.73 -4.06
CA ASP A 102 10.08 6.68 -4.36
C ASP A 102 9.75 8.12 -3.92
N GLY A 103 8.47 8.46 -3.74
CA GLY A 103 8.01 9.75 -3.23
C GLY A 103 8.35 10.03 -1.75
N ARG A 104 8.90 9.06 -1.02
CA ARG A 104 9.38 9.27 0.36
C ARG A 104 10.62 10.15 0.35
N ARG A 105 10.52 11.38 0.90
CA ARG A 105 11.72 12.16 1.23
C ARG A 105 12.52 11.38 2.26
N ARG A 106 13.74 10.98 1.88
CA ARG A 106 14.76 10.34 2.73
C ARG A 106 14.78 10.98 4.13
N ARG A 107 14.39 10.23 5.15
CA ARG A 107 14.70 10.50 6.55
C ARG A 107 15.88 9.63 7.01
N PRO A 108 16.47 9.90 8.19
CA PRO A 108 17.58 9.11 8.73
C PRO A 108 17.22 7.67 9.10
N GLU A 109 15.93 7.28 9.11
CA GLU A 109 15.47 5.91 9.39
C GLU A 109 15.65 4.96 8.17
N ALA A 110 16.82 5.02 7.52
CA ALA A 110 17.11 4.31 6.27
C ALA A 110 16.88 2.79 6.35
N ILE A 111 16.96 2.19 7.55
CA ILE A 111 16.77 0.75 7.77
C ILE A 111 15.31 0.34 7.55
N GLU A 112 14.34 1.00 8.18
CA GLU A 112 12.91 0.70 8.01
C GLU A 112 12.44 1.00 6.58
N ASP A 113 12.98 2.06 5.97
CA ASP A 113 12.68 2.40 4.58
C ASP A 113 13.19 1.32 3.61
N THR A 114 14.38 0.76 3.89
CA THR A 114 14.96 -0.33 3.08
C THR A 114 14.21 -1.64 3.25
N GLN A 115 13.85 -2.03 4.49
CA GLN A 115 12.99 -3.20 4.73
C GLN A 115 11.63 -3.09 4.03
N SER A 116 11.01 -1.91 4.13
CA SER A 116 9.72 -1.62 3.51
C SER A 116 9.78 -1.69 1.99
N LYS A 117 10.82 -1.10 1.39
CA LYS A 117 11.08 -1.15 -0.05
C LYS A 117 11.28 -2.58 -0.53
N ALA A 118 12.06 -3.38 0.19
CA ALA A 118 12.28 -4.79 -0.14
C ALA A 118 10.97 -5.60 -0.11
N GLY A 119 10.14 -5.41 0.94
CA GLY A 119 8.84 -6.06 1.05
C GLY A 119 7.87 -5.71 -0.08
N ALA A 120 7.89 -4.47 -0.56
CA ALA A 120 7.06 -4.04 -1.65
C ALA A 120 7.53 -4.51 -3.03
N LEU A 121 8.83 -4.46 -3.28
CA LEU A 121 9.41 -5.05 -4.49
C LEU A 121 9.02 -6.53 -4.59
N ARG A 122 9.03 -7.27 -3.47
CA ARG A 122 8.53 -8.64 -3.43
C ARG A 122 7.03 -8.74 -3.75
N ALA A 123 6.19 -7.84 -3.22
CA ALA A 123 4.75 -7.81 -3.56
C ALA A 123 4.53 -7.55 -5.07
N ILE A 124 5.30 -6.63 -5.65
CA ILE A 124 5.28 -6.35 -7.10
C ILE A 124 5.71 -7.59 -7.89
N ALA A 125 6.80 -8.26 -7.48
CA ALA A 125 7.27 -9.49 -8.10
C ALA A 125 6.21 -10.60 -8.08
N LYS A 126 5.50 -10.76 -6.96
CA LYS A 126 4.38 -11.72 -6.83
C LYS A 126 3.24 -11.37 -7.81
N ALA A 127 2.83 -10.11 -7.84
CA ALA A 127 1.78 -9.65 -8.77
C ALA A 127 2.18 -9.81 -10.25
N GLN A 128 3.46 -9.59 -10.59
CA GLN A 128 4.00 -9.87 -11.92
C GLN A 128 3.92 -11.36 -12.26
N ALA A 129 4.29 -12.25 -11.32
CA ALA A 129 4.22 -13.68 -11.52
C ALA A 129 2.77 -14.16 -11.73
N GLU A 130 1.83 -13.65 -10.94
CA GLU A 130 0.38 -13.94 -11.06
C GLU A 130 -0.19 -13.43 -12.40
N ALA A 131 0.30 -12.30 -12.91
CA ALA A 131 -0.04 -11.77 -14.24
C ALA A 131 0.67 -12.49 -15.40
N GLY A 132 1.52 -13.49 -15.13
CA GLY A 132 2.26 -14.26 -16.14
C GLY A 132 3.55 -13.59 -16.63
N GLU A 133 3.95 -12.45 -16.08
CA GLU A 133 5.17 -11.70 -16.42
C GLU A 133 6.40 -12.27 -15.69
N LYS A 134 6.71 -13.55 -15.93
CA LYS A 134 7.74 -14.30 -15.17
C LYS A 134 9.12 -13.65 -15.16
N ASP A 135 9.57 -13.12 -16.30
CA ASP A 135 10.89 -12.49 -16.38
C ASP A 135 10.94 -11.14 -15.65
N ALA A 136 9.82 -10.41 -15.61
CA ALA A 136 9.72 -9.17 -14.85
C ALA A 136 9.71 -9.49 -13.34
N ALA A 137 8.92 -10.50 -12.96
CA ALA A 137 8.85 -11.01 -11.59
C ALA A 137 10.23 -11.40 -11.05
N MET A 138 11.00 -12.18 -11.80
CA MET A 138 12.35 -12.59 -11.38
C MET A 138 13.26 -11.37 -11.18
N ARG A 139 13.30 -10.42 -12.12
CA ARG A 139 14.13 -9.22 -11.98
C ARG A 139 13.72 -8.38 -10.77
N THR A 140 12.43 -8.18 -10.55
CA THR A 140 11.95 -7.40 -9.41
C THR A 140 12.21 -8.13 -8.08
N PHE A 141 12.15 -9.47 -8.08
CA PHE A 141 12.53 -10.28 -6.93
C PHE A 141 14.02 -10.16 -6.59
N ASP A 142 14.89 -10.17 -7.60
CA ASP A 142 16.33 -9.96 -7.41
C ASP A 142 16.61 -8.59 -6.80
N VAL A 143 15.96 -7.53 -7.31
CA VAL A 143 16.09 -6.18 -6.73
C VAL A 143 15.55 -6.13 -5.29
N ALA A 144 14.46 -6.86 -4.98
CA ALA A 144 13.96 -6.97 -3.60
C ALA A 144 15.03 -7.58 -2.68
N LYS A 145 15.66 -8.67 -3.14
CA LYS A 145 16.70 -9.38 -2.40
C LYS A 145 17.94 -8.52 -2.21
N GLU A 146 18.45 -7.87 -3.25
CA GLU A 146 19.58 -6.93 -3.17
C GLU A 146 19.29 -5.78 -2.19
N THR A 147 18.06 -5.25 -2.24
CA THR A 147 17.62 -4.21 -1.30
C THR A 147 17.65 -4.70 0.15
N ALA A 148 17.19 -5.93 0.41
CA ALA A 148 17.27 -6.52 1.74
C ALA A 148 18.72 -6.84 2.17
N GLU A 149 19.58 -7.29 1.26
CA GLU A 149 21.00 -7.55 1.52
C GLU A 149 21.77 -6.28 1.90
N ALA A 150 21.34 -5.11 1.41
CA ALA A 150 21.92 -3.81 1.72
C ALA A 150 21.60 -3.27 3.13
N ILE A 151 20.71 -3.92 3.89
CA ILE A 151 20.42 -3.55 5.28
C ILE A 151 21.65 -3.85 6.15
N GLU A 152 22.17 -2.88 6.90
CA GLU A 152 23.35 -3.10 7.75
C GLU A 152 23.04 -3.93 9.00
N ASP A 153 21.90 -3.67 9.64
CA ASP A 153 21.48 -4.42 10.82
C ASP A 153 21.17 -5.88 10.48
N THR A 154 21.82 -6.79 11.18
CA THR A 154 21.81 -8.22 10.83
C THR A 154 20.45 -8.86 11.10
N GLN A 155 19.76 -8.45 12.17
CA GLN A 155 18.42 -8.95 12.48
C GLN A 155 17.42 -8.45 11.43
N SER A 156 17.43 -7.15 11.14
CA SER A 156 16.55 -6.52 10.16
C SER A 156 16.76 -7.08 8.75
N LYS A 157 18.01 -7.38 8.37
CA LYS A 157 18.36 -8.07 7.12
C LYS A 157 17.74 -9.47 7.07
N ALA A 158 17.91 -10.27 8.12
CA ALA A 158 17.37 -11.62 8.17
C ALA A 158 15.85 -11.63 8.07
N GLU A 159 15.17 -10.69 8.75
CA GLU A 159 13.71 -10.54 8.67
C GLU A 159 13.25 -10.13 7.26
N ALA A 160 13.95 -9.20 6.61
CA ALA A 160 13.61 -8.78 5.25
C ALA A 160 13.82 -9.91 4.23
N LEU A 161 14.96 -10.60 4.29
CA LEU A 161 15.25 -11.75 3.43
C LEU A 161 14.27 -12.91 3.66
N GLY A 162 13.92 -13.19 4.92
CA GLY A 162 12.93 -14.20 5.27
C GLY A 162 11.52 -13.89 4.75
N LYS A 163 11.19 -12.61 4.57
CA LYS A 163 9.95 -12.18 3.92
C LYS A 163 10.01 -12.29 2.40
N ILE A 164 11.19 -12.32 1.79
CA ILE A 164 11.37 -12.39 0.33
C ILE A 164 11.37 -13.83 -0.17
N ALA A 165 12.05 -14.74 0.54
CA ALA A 165 12.15 -16.17 0.23
C ALA A 165 10.77 -16.86 0.07
#